data_AF-A0A5B9QI64-F1
#
_entry.id   AF-A0A5B9QI64-F1
#
_cell.length_a   1.000
_cell.length_b   1.000
_cell.length_c   1.000
_cell.angle_alpha   90.00
_cell.angle_beta   90.00
_cell.angle_gamma   90.00
#
_symmetry.space_group_name_H-M   'P 1'
#
loop_
_entity.id
_entity.type
_entity.pdbx_description
1 polymer ?
#
loop_
_entity_poly.entity_id
_entity_poly.type
_entity_poly.pdbx_seq_one_letter_code
_entity_poly.pdbx_strand_id
1 'polypeptide(L)'
;MVDRKQDSKSGYSRREFIKGAGVAASGSTLLLGKDNPAVGASESEDQGSGIRRIPGSGQILTLEVNGVKKSLHVTPNTTLLHVLRESLDLTGSKEVCDRGSCGACTVLLDGRSVNSCMLLAFDAEGKSITTVEGLSKDNQLDPVQKAFVENDACQCGYCIPGFVMRTRALLNEKPQLSKEDIKSGLSGNICRCAAYSAILSAVEQAAQGGN
;
A
#
# COMPACT_ATOMS: atom_id res chain seq x y z
N MET A 1 -36.87 -45.29 -21.03
CA MET A 1 -37.32 -45.31 -19.63
C MET A 1 -36.11 -45.45 -18.73
N VAL A 2 -35.55 -44.33 -18.27
CA VAL A 2 -34.85 -44.25 -16.98
C VAL A 2 -35.19 -42.87 -16.43
N ASP A 3 -35.84 -42.88 -15.28
CA ASP A 3 -36.43 -41.74 -14.58
C ASP A 3 -35.43 -40.64 -14.25
N ARG A 4 -35.84 -39.40 -14.54
CA ARG A 4 -35.15 -38.18 -14.11
C ARG A 4 -35.76 -37.75 -12.77
N LYS A 5 -35.20 -38.21 -11.65
CA LYS A 5 -35.52 -37.65 -10.33
C LYS A 5 -34.92 -36.26 -10.21
N GLN A 6 -35.80 -35.26 -10.13
CA GLN A 6 -35.49 -33.92 -9.66
C GLN A 6 -35.33 -33.99 -8.15
N ASP A 7 -34.12 -33.77 -7.65
CA ASP A 7 -33.88 -33.53 -6.23
C ASP A 7 -33.70 -32.04 -5.93
N SER A 8 -34.30 -31.68 -4.79
CA SER A 8 -34.72 -30.38 -4.31
C SER A 8 -33.61 -29.35 -4.09
N LYS A 9 -33.83 -28.12 -4.57
CA LYS A 9 -33.07 -26.94 -4.15
C LYS A 9 -33.50 -26.51 -2.74
N SER A 10 -32.71 -26.80 -1.73
CA SER A 10 -32.76 -26.08 -0.45
C SER A 10 -31.52 -25.20 -0.32
N GLY A 11 -31.69 -23.90 -0.53
CA GLY A 11 -30.64 -22.92 -0.32
C GLY A 11 -31.15 -21.54 -0.64
N TYR A 12 -31.21 -20.69 0.38
CA TYR A 12 -31.62 -19.30 0.25
C TYR A 12 -30.79 -18.60 -0.82
N SER A 13 -31.44 -17.81 -1.68
CA SER A 13 -30.70 -17.04 -2.68
C SER A 13 -29.99 -15.86 -2.01
N ARG A 14 -28.85 -15.42 -2.57
CA ARG A 14 -28.14 -14.19 -2.13
C ARG A 14 -29.08 -12.97 -2.04
N ARG A 15 -30.11 -12.93 -2.88
CA ARG A 15 -31.12 -11.88 -2.92
C ARG A 15 -32.11 -11.94 -1.75
N GLU A 16 -32.38 -13.13 -1.22
CA GLU A 16 -33.24 -13.31 -0.04
C GLU A 16 -32.50 -13.00 1.26
N PHE A 17 -31.21 -13.32 1.33
CA PHE A 17 -30.36 -12.94 2.48
C PHE A 17 -30.27 -11.41 2.65
N ILE A 18 -30.07 -10.67 1.55
CA ILE A 18 -30.01 -9.20 1.59
C ILE A 18 -31.36 -8.58 1.99
N LYS A 19 -32.49 -9.20 1.63
CA LYS A 19 -33.81 -8.76 2.07
C LYS A 19 -34.09 -9.08 3.55
N GLY A 20 -33.49 -10.14 4.09
CA GLY A 20 -33.66 -10.56 5.49
C GLY A 20 -32.82 -9.77 6.51
N ALA A 21 -31.70 -9.18 6.09
CA ALA A 21 -30.80 -8.43 6.99
C ALA A 21 -31.30 -7.01 7.36
N GLY A 22 -32.43 -6.57 6.81
CA GLY A 22 -32.93 -5.18 6.94
C GLY A 22 -33.95 -4.91 8.05
N VAL A 23 -34.34 -5.88 8.88
CA VAL A 23 -35.33 -5.67 9.95
C VAL A 23 -34.77 -6.09 11.31
N ALA A 24 -34.05 -5.16 11.95
CA ALA A 24 -33.82 -5.16 13.39
C ALA A 24 -33.85 -3.71 13.88
N ALA A 25 -35.03 -3.12 13.88
CA ALA A 25 -35.31 -1.88 14.59
C ALA A 25 -36.63 -2.05 15.36
N SER A 26 -36.54 -2.31 16.67
CA SER A 26 -37.53 -1.88 17.68
C SER A 26 -37.05 -2.20 19.11
N GLY A 27 -36.49 -1.18 19.78
CA GLY A 27 -36.60 -0.87 21.22
C GLY A 27 -35.82 -1.74 22.21
N SER A 28 -35.14 -1.23 23.25
CA SER A 28 -35.14 0.07 23.95
C SER A 28 -33.79 0.15 24.70
N THR A 29 -33.08 1.25 24.89
CA THR A 29 -33.33 2.32 25.88
C THR A 29 -32.06 3.18 25.91
N LEU A 30 -32.22 4.48 26.11
CA LEU A 30 -31.18 5.49 26.32
C LEU A 30 -30.04 5.05 27.26
N LEU A 31 -28.80 5.13 26.79
CA LEU A 31 -27.66 5.58 27.60
C LEU A 31 -26.84 6.58 26.77
N LEU A 32 -27.18 7.86 26.95
CA LEU A 32 -26.27 8.97 26.68
C LEU A 32 -25.20 8.98 27.79
N GLY A 33 -24.01 8.48 27.49
CA GLY A 33 -22.74 8.90 28.08
C GLY A 33 -21.79 8.99 26.90
N LYS A 34 -21.43 10.18 26.39
CA LYS A 34 -20.50 11.15 26.99
C LYS A 34 -19.36 10.43 27.71
N ASP A 35 -18.16 10.65 27.16
CA ASP A 35 -16.86 10.08 27.54
C ASP A 35 -16.49 8.84 26.71
N ASN A 36 -16.13 9.09 25.46
CA ASN A 36 -15.35 8.17 24.65
C ASN A 36 -13.86 8.60 24.81
N PRO A 37 -13.11 8.12 25.82
CA PRO A 37 -11.69 8.33 25.81
C PRO A 37 -11.12 7.51 24.66
N ALA A 38 -10.10 8.09 24.02
CA ALA A 38 -9.32 7.49 22.95
C ALA A 38 -9.05 6.01 23.18
N VAL A 39 -9.01 5.28 22.07
CA VAL A 39 -8.47 3.91 21.96
C VAL A 39 -7.14 3.87 22.71
N GLY A 40 -7.18 3.35 23.94
CA GLY A 40 -6.00 3.18 24.76
C GLY A 40 -5.15 2.12 24.10
N ALA A 41 -3.93 2.49 23.71
CA ALA A 41 -2.89 1.52 23.44
C ALA A 41 -2.78 0.63 24.69
N SER A 42 -3.12 -0.65 24.55
CA SER A 42 -2.87 -1.61 25.63
C SER A 42 -1.37 -1.75 25.77
N GLU A 43 -0.81 -1.14 26.81
CA GLU A 43 0.57 -1.37 27.23
C GLU A 43 0.67 -2.82 27.69
N SER A 44 1.22 -3.70 26.83
CA SER A 44 1.66 -5.01 27.27
C SER A 44 2.90 -4.82 28.14
N GLU A 45 2.77 -5.03 29.44
CA GLU A 45 3.90 -5.06 30.37
C GLU A 45 4.87 -6.19 29.96
N ASP A 46 6.03 -5.81 29.41
CA ASP A 46 7.15 -6.71 29.14
C ASP A 46 7.85 -7.05 30.47
N GLN A 47 7.25 -7.94 31.25
CA GLN A 47 7.83 -8.49 32.47
C GLN A 47 8.80 -9.61 32.12
N GLY A 48 10.03 -9.28 31.71
CA GLY A 48 11.04 -10.33 31.53
C GLY A 48 12.45 -9.92 31.11
N SER A 49 12.65 -8.76 30.49
CA SER A 49 13.96 -8.46 29.88
C SER A 49 14.93 -7.66 30.77
N GLY A 50 14.48 -7.01 31.85
CA GLY A 50 15.27 -6.02 32.58
C GLY A 50 15.67 -4.77 31.76
N ILE A 51 15.26 -4.70 30.49
CA ILE A 51 15.47 -3.58 29.58
C ILE A 51 14.30 -2.62 29.74
N ARG A 52 14.57 -1.42 30.24
CA ARG A 52 13.60 -0.33 30.28
C ARG A 52 13.41 0.23 28.87
N ARG A 53 12.32 -0.15 28.18
CA ARG A 53 11.87 0.58 26.98
C ARG A 53 11.38 1.96 27.42
N ILE A 54 11.91 3.02 26.80
CA ILE A 54 11.42 4.39 27.00
C ILE A 54 10.49 4.68 25.83
N PRO A 55 9.16 4.77 26.03
CA PRO A 55 8.25 5.16 24.97
C PRO A 55 8.64 6.54 24.47
N GLY A 56 8.84 6.69 23.16
CA GLY A 56 9.03 8.01 22.56
C GLY A 56 7.75 8.81 22.71
N SER A 57 7.82 10.03 23.23
CA SER A 57 6.67 10.94 23.22
C SER A 57 6.31 11.24 21.77
N GLY A 58 5.06 10.92 21.38
CA GLY A 58 4.59 11.29 20.05
C GLY A 58 4.52 12.81 19.88
N GLN A 59 4.66 13.25 18.64
CA GLN A 59 4.58 14.66 18.26
C GLN A 59 3.68 14.79 17.03
N ILE A 60 3.11 15.98 16.83
CA ILE A 60 2.35 16.29 15.62
C ILE A 60 3.34 16.46 14.47
N LEU A 61 3.14 15.69 13.40
CA LEU A 61 3.91 15.70 12.17
C LEU A 61 2.94 16.03 11.01
N THR A 62 3.37 16.87 10.07
CA THR A 62 2.57 17.14 8.85
C THR A 62 3.28 16.66 7.60
N LEU A 63 2.67 15.72 6.88
CA LEU A 63 3.18 15.13 5.65
C LEU A 63 2.34 15.54 4.45
N GLU A 64 2.98 15.75 3.29
CA GLU A 64 2.30 15.92 2.01
C GLU A 64 2.34 14.60 1.24
N VAL A 65 1.21 13.87 1.22
CA VAL A 65 1.12 12.54 0.60
C VAL A 65 0.11 12.58 -0.54
N ASN A 66 0.54 12.19 -1.74
CA ASN A 66 -0.24 12.23 -2.98
C ASN A 66 -0.88 13.62 -3.23
N GLY A 67 -0.14 14.70 -2.93
CA GLY A 67 -0.59 16.09 -3.07
C GLY A 67 -1.53 16.58 -1.95
N VAL A 68 -1.81 15.77 -0.92
CA VAL A 68 -2.68 16.12 0.19
C VAL A 68 -1.89 16.22 1.49
N LYS A 69 -2.01 17.35 2.19
CA LYS A 69 -1.42 17.52 3.53
C LYS A 69 -2.21 16.74 4.58
N LYS A 70 -1.51 15.97 5.40
CA LYS A 70 -2.05 15.16 6.49
C LYS A 70 -1.26 15.46 7.76
N SER A 71 -1.95 15.87 8.82
CA SER A 71 -1.36 16.07 10.15
C SER A 71 -1.75 14.90 11.05
N LEU A 72 -0.77 14.31 11.72
CA LEU A 72 -0.94 13.09 12.52
C LEU A 72 0.02 13.10 13.72
N HIS A 73 -0.31 12.32 14.74
CA HIS A 73 0.52 12.17 15.93
C HIS A 73 1.41 10.92 15.78
N VAL A 74 2.73 11.09 15.79
CA VAL A 74 3.69 10.04 15.43
C VAL A 74 4.83 9.98 16.44
N THR A 75 5.27 8.78 16.81
CA THR A 75 6.47 8.61 17.66
C THR A 75 7.75 8.67 16.83
N PRO A 76 8.87 9.19 17.36
CA PRO A 76 10.10 9.43 16.58
C PRO A 76 10.70 8.21 15.88
N ASN A 77 10.43 7.00 16.38
CA ASN A 77 10.93 5.74 15.82
C ASN A 77 10.03 5.16 14.71
N THR A 78 8.97 5.85 14.31
CA THR A 78 8.03 5.35 13.30
C THR A 78 8.59 5.57 11.89
N THR A 79 8.65 4.51 11.09
CA THR A 79 9.06 4.58 9.69
C THR A 79 7.98 5.26 8.84
N LEU A 80 8.38 5.83 7.70
CA LEU A 80 7.45 6.36 6.71
C LEU A 80 6.50 5.26 6.22
N LEU A 81 7.01 4.05 6.02
CA LEU A 81 6.19 2.90 5.62
C LEU A 81 5.05 2.63 6.61
N HIS A 82 5.36 2.63 7.91
CA HIS A 82 4.36 2.38 8.95
C HIS A 82 3.30 3.49 8.96
N VAL A 83 3.70 4.75 8.87
CA VAL A 83 2.75 5.87 8.78
C VAL A 83 1.82 5.72 7.57
N LEU A 84 2.37 5.46 6.39
CA LEU A 84 1.59 5.34 5.15
C LEU A 84 0.54 4.23 5.28
N ARG A 85 0.95 3.06 5.77
CA ARG A 85 0.09 1.87 5.82
C ARG A 85 -0.90 1.91 6.98
N GLU A 86 -0.41 2.14 8.19
CA GLU A 86 -1.17 1.88 9.40
C GLU A 86 -1.86 3.15 9.92
N SER A 87 -1.33 4.34 9.61
CA SER A 87 -1.96 5.62 10.02
C SER A 87 -2.80 6.26 8.93
N LEU A 88 -2.42 6.11 7.65
CA LEU A 88 -3.09 6.74 6.51
C LEU A 88 -3.88 5.77 5.61
N ASP A 89 -3.84 4.46 5.91
CA ASP A 89 -4.51 3.38 5.16
C ASP A 89 -4.11 3.33 3.66
N LEU A 90 -2.89 3.81 3.34
CA LEU A 90 -2.26 3.70 2.03
C LEU A 90 -1.42 2.43 1.97
N THR A 91 -2.12 1.30 1.77
CA THR A 91 -1.56 -0.04 1.90
C THR A 91 -0.85 -0.55 0.65
N GLY A 92 -0.76 0.25 -0.41
CA GLY A 92 -0.12 -0.07 -1.69
C GLY A 92 1.37 -0.39 -1.51
N SER A 93 2.11 0.45 -0.78
CA SER A 93 3.48 0.14 -0.36
C SER A 93 3.49 -1.01 0.65
N LYS A 94 4.37 -2.00 0.43
CA LYS A 94 4.36 -3.25 1.20
C LYS A 94 5.51 -3.33 2.20
N GLU A 95 5.17 -3.78 3.40
CA GLU A 95 6.15 -4.30 4.36
C GLU A 95 6.39 -5.78 4.07
N VAL A 96 7.65 -6.12 3.78
CA VAL A 96 8.07 -7.49 3.45
C VAL A 96 9.33 -7.87 4.19
N CYS A 97 10.39 -7.05 4.09
CA CYS A 97 11.67 -7.34 4.74
C CYS A 97 12.03 -6.39 5.88
N ASP A 98 11.42 -5.19 5.89
CA ASP A 98 11.69 -4.10 6.86
C ASP A 98 13.18 -3.79 7.13
N ARG A 99 14.00 -3.91 6.09
CA ARG A 99 15.47 -3.75 6.15
C ARG A 99 16.09 -3.28 4.83
N GLY A 100 15.27 -2.67 3.97
CA GLY A 100 15.71 -2.09 2.70
C GLY A 100 16.15 -3.07 1.59
N SER A 101 15.97 -4.39 1.76
CA SER A 101 16.50 -5.37 0.79
C SER A 101 15.58 -5.70 -0.38
N CYS A 102 14.26 -5.58 -0.25
CA CYS A 102 13.32 -6.12 -1.24
C CYS A 102 12.69 -5.09 -2.20
N GLY A 103 12.71 -3.80 -1.86
CA GLY A 103 12.09 -2.73 -2.67
C GLY A 103 10.55 -2.73 -2.72
N ALA A 104 9.85 -3.61 -2.00
CA ALA A 104 8.38 -3.64 -2.05
C ALA A 104 7.71 -2.43 -1.37
N CYS A 105 8.47 -1.73 -0.52
CA CYS A 105 8.06 -0.51 0.18
C CYS A 105 8.38 0.78 -0.60
N THR A 106 8.81 0.69 -1.86
CA THR A 106 9.25 1.87 -2.62
C THR A 106 8.13 2.90 -2.76
N VAL A 107 8.47 4.16 -2.51
CA VAL A 107 7.66 5.36 -2.75
C VAL A 107 8.52 6.41 -3.45
N LEU A 108 7.92 7.48 -3.99
CA LEU A 108 8.68 8.66 -4.41
C LEU A 108 8.71 9.68 -3.28
N LEU A 109 9.89 10.21 -3.03
CA LEU A 109 10.14 11.33 -2.15
C LEU A 109 10.83 12.41 -2.99
N ASP A 110 10.16 13.55 -3.17
CA ASP A 110 10.60 14.62 -4.08
C ASP A 110 10.93 14.09 -5.50
N GLY A 111 10.09 13.16 -5.99
CA GLY A 111 10.23 12.53 -7.30
C GLY A 111 11.26 11.40 -7.39
N ARG A 112 12.08 11.17 -6.34
CA ARG A 112 13.09 10.10 -6.31
C ARG A 112 12.59 8.88 -5.56
N SER A 113 12.95 7.69 -6.02
CA SER A 113 12.53 6.45 -5.35
C SER A 113 13.34 6.18 -4.08
N VAL A 114 12.65 5.88 -2.99
CA VAL A 114 13.25 5.52 -1.69
C VAL A 114 12.55 4.31 -1.07
N ASN A 115 13.29 3.54 -0.27
CA ASN A 115 12.71 2.48 0.57
C ASN A 115 12.09 3.11 1.81
N SER A 116 10.76 3.22 1.87
CA SER A 116 10.06 3.88 2.99
C SER A 116 10.23 3.18 4.34
N CYS A 117 10.60 1.89 4.37
CA CYS A 117 10.97 1.19 5.62
C CYS A 117 12.28 1.70 6.23
N MET A 118 13.16 2.32 5.43
CA MET A 118 14.46 2.82 5.88
C MET A 118 14.47 4.34 6.12
N LEU A 119 13.31 4.97 6.14
CA LEU A 119 13.14 6.41 6.33
C LEU A 119 12.22 6.65 7.52
N LEU A 120 12.59 7.52 8.46
CA LEU A 120 11.68 7.91 9.53
C LEU A 120 10.62 8.86 8.97
N ALA A 121 9.40 8.82 9.52
CA ALA A 121 8.34 9.72 9.10
C ALA A 121 8.73 11.19 9.28
N PHE A 122 9.46 11.52 10.35
CA PHE A 122 9.97 12.87 10.60
C PHE A 122 10.95 13.35 9.53
N ASP A 123 11.78 12.47 8.96
CA ASP A 123 12.70 12.83 7.88
C ASP A 123 11.99 13.12 6.55
N ALA A 124 10.70 12.75 6.46
CA ALA A 124 9.84 13.01 5.31
C ALA A 124 9.06 14.33 5.42
N GLU A 125 9.16 15.06 6.54
CA GLU A 125 8.49 16.34 6.71
C GLU A 125 8.98 17.38 5.69
N GLY A 126 8.04 18.17 5.15
CA GLY A 126 8.35 19.20 4.15
C GLY A 126 8.69 18.66 2.75
N LYS A 127 8.64 17.33 2.54
CA LYS A 127 8.88 16.68 1.26
C LYS A 127 7.58 16.22 0.62
N SER A 128 7.56 16.11 -0.70
CA SER A 128 6.41 15.57 -1.43
C SER A 128 6.53 14.05 -1.55
N ILE A 129 5.54 13.33 -1.01
CA ILE A 129 5.50 11.87 -0.99
C ILE A 129 4.47 11.41 -2.02
N THR A 130 4.87 10.55 -2.95
CA THR A 130 3.94 9.87 -3.87
C THR A 130 4.00 8.36 -3.67
N THR A 131 2.84 7.76 -3.46
CA THR A 131 2.62 6.31 -3.34
C THR A 131 2.01 5.77 -4.64
N VAL A 132 1.82 4.44 -4.74
CA VAL A 132 1.25 3.84 -5.96
C VAL A 132 -0.21 4.28 -6.18
N GLU A 133 -0.94 4.54 -5.10
CA GLU A 133 -2.28 5.08 -5.08
C GLU A 133 -2.35 6.49 -5.69
N GLY A 134 -1.26 7.25 -5.57
CA GLY A 134 -1.16 8.61 -6.10
C GLY A 134 -0.81 8.71 -7.58
N LEU A 135 -0.49 7.59 -8.25
CA LEU A 135 -0.11 7.61 -9.67
C LEU A 135 -1.32 7.75 -10.59
N SER A 136 -2.44 7.08 -10.27
CA SER A 136 -3.66 7.17 -11.08
C SER A 136 -4.34 8.53 -10.87
N LYS A 137 -4.80 9.15 -11.96
CA LYS A 137 -5.52 10.44 -11.93
C LYS A 137 -6.84 10.30 -12.69
N ASP A 138 -7.93 10.83 -12.14
CA ASP A 138 -9.25 10.84 -12.79
C ASP A 138 -9.69 9.46 -13.33
N ASN A 139 -9.46 8.40 -12.54
CA ASN A 139 -9.69 7.00 -12.90
C ASN A 139 -8.90 6.49 -14.13
N GLN A 140 -7.86 7.20 -14.55
CA GLN A 140 -6.94 6.77 -15.59
C GLN A 140 -5.66 6.24 -14.95
N LEU A 141 -5.24 5.06 -15.44
CA LEU A 141 -3.97 4.47 -15.04
C LEU A 141 -2.81 5.33 -15.53
N ASP A 142 -1.81 5.47 -14.69
CA ASP A 142 -0.51 5.99 -15.11
C ASP A 142 0.09 5.06 -16.21
N PRO A 143 0.83 5.59 -17.20
CA PRO A 143 1.38 4.78 -18.28
C PRO A 143 2.20 3.57 -17.84
N VAL A 144 2.89 3.64 -16.69
CA VAL A 144 3.62 2.50 -16.12
C VAL A 144 2.64 1.47 -15.59
N GLN A 145 1.60 1.88 -14.84
CA GLN A 145 0.57 0.94 -14.36
C GLN A 145 -0.10 0.22 -15.54
N LYS A 146 -0.45 0.97 -16.61
CA LYS A 146 -1.04 0.42 -17.82
C LYS A 146 -0.12 -0.61 -18.49
N ALA A 147 1.17 -0.28 -18.67
CA ALA A 147 2.12 -1.20 -19.27
C ALA A 147 2.32 -2.48 -18.43
N PHE A 148 2.30 -2.39 -17.10
CA PHE A 148 2.37 -3.56 -16.23
C PHE A 148 1.15 -4.48 -16.39
N VAL A 149 -0.05 -3.91 -16.54
CA VAL A 149 -1.26 -4.69 -16.81
C VAL A 149 -1.20 -5.35 -18.19
N GLU A 150 -0.83 -4.61 -19.23
CA GLU A 150 -0.83 -5.10 -20.61
C GLU A 150 0.21 -6.20 -20.87
N ASN A 151 1.30 -6.24 -20.10
CA ASN A 151 2.34 -7.27 -20.22
C ASN A 151 2.19 -8.42 -19.23
N ASP A 152 1.09 -8.49 -18.47
CA ASP A 152 0.91 -9.48 -17.41
C ASP A 152 2.10 -9.48 -16.41
N ALA A 153 2.61 -8.29 -16.09
CA ALA A 153 3.75 -8.09 -15.21
C ALA A 153 3.40 -8.26 -13.73
N CYS A 154 2.48 -9.18 -13.41
CA CYS A 154 1.97 -9.42 -12.09
C CYS A 154 1.57 -10.89 -11.93
N GLN A 155 2.09 -11.55 -10.89
CA GLN A 155 1.56 -12.84 -10.43
C GLN A 155 0.86 -12.65 -9.08
N CYS A 156 1.56 -12.82 -7.96
CA CYS A 156 0.98 -12.58 -6.63
C CYS A 156 0.72 -11.09 -6.32
N GLY A 157 1.29 -10.18 -7.12
CA GLY A 157 1.10 -8.73 -6.98
C GLY A 157 1.88 -8.04 -5.87
N TYR A 158 2.47 -8.75 -4.91
CA TYR A 158 3.02 -8.13 -3.70
C TYR A 158 4.20 -7.17 -3.96
N CYS A 159 5.10 -7.50 -4.88
CA CYS A 159 6.22 -6.62 -5.23
C CYS A 159 5.87 -5.54 -6.25
N ILE A 160 4.73 -5.65 -6.92
CA ILE A 160 4.39 -4.85 -8.10
C ILE A 160 4.25 -3.35 -7.80
N PRO A 161 3.63 -2.92 -6.69
CA PRO A 161 3.67 -1.51 -6.29
C PRO A 161 5.09 -0.95 -6.27
N GLY A 162 6.04 -1.66 -5.65
CA GLY A 162 7.43 -1.23 -5.60
C GLY A 162 8.08 -1.13 -6.98
N PHE A 163 7.84 -2.11 -7.86
CA PHE A 163 8.35 -2.07 -9.24
C PHE A 163 7.76 -0.91 -10.04
N VAL A 164 6.45 -0.67 -9.95
CA VAL A 164 5.77 0.46 -10.61
C VAL A 164 6.36 1.79 -10.16
N MET A 165 6.51 1.99 -8.84
CA MET A 165 7.09 3.22 -8.28
C MET A 165 8.54 3.40 -8.73
N ARG A 166 9.34 2.32 -8.74
CA ARG A 166 10.74 2.37 -9.18
C ARG A 166 10.85 2.70 -10.67
N THR A 167 10.02 2.09 -11.52
CA THR A 167 9.96 2.38 -12.95
C THR A 167 9.57 3.84 -13.20
N ARG A 168 8.56 4.36 -12.49
CA ARG A 168 8.16 5.76 -12.61
C ARG A 168 9.30 6.71 -12.24
N ALA A 169 10.06 6.41 -11.18
CA ALA A 169 11.24 7.19 -10.81
C ALA A 169 12.32 7.18 -11.92
N LEU A 170 12.61 6.01 -12.51
CA LEU A 170 13.58 5.90 -13.60
C LEU A 170 13.18 6.74 -14.82
N LEU A 171 11.89 6.73 -15.19
CA LEU A 171 11.38 7.52 -16.31
C LEU A 171 11.37 9.02 -16.01
N ASN A 172 11.19 9.44 -14.76
CA ASN A 172 11.33 10.84 -14.35
C ASN A 172 12.78 11.33 -14.51
N GLU A 173 13.76 10.46 -14.26
CA GLU A 173 15.19 10.79 -14.38
C GLU A 173 15.69 10.72 -15.83
N LYS A 174 15.24 9.72 -16.59
CA LYS A 174 15.68 9.46 -17.96
C LYS A 174 14.53 8.90 -18.81
N PRO A 175 13.94 9.70 -19.72
CA PRO A 175 12.82 9.25 -20.56
C PRO A 175 13.17 8.09 -21.50
N GLN A 176 14.40 8.06 -22.03
CA GLN A 176 14.87 6.99 -22.92
C GLN A 176 15.82 6.06 -22.18
N LEU A 177 15.31 4.88 -21.78
CA LEU A 177 16.09 3.88 -21.04
C LEU A 177 16.71 2.85 -21.99
N SER A 178 18.00 2.54 -21.79
CA SER A 178 18.62 1.33 -22.35
C SER A 178 18.25 0.10 -21.50
N LYS A 179 18.50 -1.11 -22.04
CA LYS A 179 18.27 -2.35 -21.28
C LYS A 179 19.10 -2.42 -20.00
N GLU A 180 20.32 -1.90 -20.06
CA GLU A 180 21.24 -1.81 -18.92
C GLU A 180 20.72 -0.84 -17.86
N ASP A 181 20.16 0.31 -18.27
CA ASP A 181 19.52 1.26 -17.36
C ASP A 181 18.34 0.61 -16.62
N ILE A 182 17.49 -0.14 -17.34
CA ILE A 182 16.34 -0.83 -16.76
C ILE A 182 16.80 -1.86 -15.73
N LYS A 183 17.75 -2.73 -16.10
CA LYS A 183 18.24 -3.79 -15.19
C LYS A 183 18.88 -3.21 -13.94
N SER A 184 19.76 -2.21 -14.11
CA SER A 184 20.42 -1.55 -12.99
C SER A 184 19.40 -0.82 -12.11
N GLY A 185 18.50 -0.07 -12.72
CA GLY A 185 17.48 0.73 -12.05
C GLY A 185 16.49 -0.11 -11.22
N LEU A 186 16.13 -1.30 -11.70
CA LEU A 186 15.22 -2.22 -11.01
C LEU A 186 15.91 -3.21 -10.06
N SER A 187 17.24 -3.22 -9.99
CA SER A 187 18.00 -4.20 -9.17
C SER A 187 17.68 -4.14 -7.67
N GLY A 188 17.13 -3.03 -7.17
CA GLY A 188 16.66 -2.87 -5.79
C GLY A 188 15.30 -3.50 -5.48
N ASN A 189 14.62 -4.09 -6.48
CA ASN A 189 13.28 -4.67 -6.33
C ASN A 189 13.32 -6.19 -6.59
N ILE A 190 12.82 -6.97 -5.63
CA ILE A 190 12.85 -8.44 -5.69
C ILE A 190 11.45 -8.99 -6.00
N CYS A 191 11.37 -9.88 -6.99
CA CYS A 191 10.19 -10.66 -7.33
C CYS A 191 10.42 -12.16 -7.06
N ARG A 192 9.75 -12.71 -6.03
CA ARG A 192 9.88 -14.14 -5.71
C ARG A 192 9.11 -15.06 -6.68
N CYS A 193 8.05 -14.54 -7.30
CA CYS A 193 7.31 -15.19 -8.37
C CYS A 193 8.08 -15.32 -9.69
N ALA A 194 9.24 -14.65 -9.79
CA ALA A 194 10.09 -14.63 -10.98
C ALA A 194 9.42 -14.06 -12.26
N ALA A 195 8.49 -13.10 -12.11
CA ALA A 195 7.84 -12.40 -13.23
C ALA A 195 8.74 -11.38 -13.96
N TYR A 196 10.07 -11.50 -13.85
CA TYR A 196 11.01 -10.46 -14.31
C TYR A 196 10.95 -10.19 -15.81
N SER A 197 10.73 -11.22 -16.65
CA SER A 197 10.61 -11.01 -18.10
C SER A 197 9.44 -10.09 -18.44
N ALA A 198 8.26 -10.37 -17.88
CA ALA A 198 7.06 -9.55 -18.05
C ALA A 198 7.24 -8.14 -17.48
N ILE A 199 7.88 -8.02 -16.31
CA ILE A 199 8.22 -6.72 -15.71
C ILE A 199 9.14 -5.91 -16.64
N LEU A 200 10.20 -6.53 -17.20
CA LEU A 200 11.11 -5.85 -18.12
C LEU A 200 10.39 -5.38 -19.39
N SER A 201 9.54 -6.23 -19.98
CA SER A 201 8.71 -5.85 -21.14
C SER A 201 7.77 -4.69 -20.82
N ALA A 202 7.15 -4.67 -19.64
CA ALA A 202 6.33 -3.55 -19.19
C ALA A 202 7.12 -2.25 -19.07
N VAL A 203 8.36 -2.30 -18.57
CA VAL A 203 9.22 -1.11 -18.47
C VAL A 203 9.66 -0.62 -19.84
N GLU A 204 10.05 -1.54 -20.74
CA GLU A 204 10.39 -1.20 -22.12
C GLU A 204 9.21 -0.53 -22.84
N GLN A 205 8.00 -1.05 -22.68
CA GLN A 205 6.79 -0.43 -23.23
C GLN A 205 6.52 0.95 -22.61
N ALA A 206 6.61 1.08 -21.28
CA ALA A 206 6.38 2.35 -20.60
C ALA A 206 7.39 3.44 -21.03
N ALA A 207 8.63 3.05 -21.34
CA ALA A 207 9.66 3.95 -21.87
C ALA A 207 9.38 4.41 -23.31
N GLN A 208 8.68 3.61 -24.11
CA GLN A 208 8.30 3.96 -25.49
C GLN A 208 7.06 4.86 -25.55
N GLY A 209 6.15 4.73 -24.58
CA GLY A 209 4.89 5.49 -24.51
C GLY A 209 4.98 6.88 -23.88
N GLY A 210 6.18 7.37 -23.56
CA GLY A 210 6.44 8.68 -22.94
C GLY A 210 6.51 9.87 -23.91
N ASN A 211 5.91 9.76 -25.10
CA ASN A 211 5.83 10.84 -26.10
C ASN A 211 4.50 11.60 -26.01
#